data_AF-A0A382MHV6-F1
#
_entry.id   AF-A0A382MHV6-F1
#
_cell.length_a   1.000
_cell.length_b   1.000
_cell.length_c   1.000
_cell.angle_alpha   90.00
_cell.angle_beta   90.00
_cell.angle_gamma   90.00
#
_symmetry.space_group_name_H-M   'P 1'
#
loop_
_entity.id
_entity.type
_entity.pdbx_description
1 polymer ?
#
loop_
_entity_poly.entity_id
_entity_poly.type
_entity_poly.pdbx_seq_one_letter_code
_entity_poly.pdbx_strand_id
1 'polypeptide(L)'
;MEYKANFLGGLFVDVIFYGIQFFFFSVIYSYVEALGVFSREDVIIFLIVTFLVDTFYMFFFAGNVFNLNRWMVRGDLDFFLLKPVHSQFMASFRYVKSYAIVSIGILSAWLISQILTYSSPIGAVNIFAFIISLIMGTILLYGVDFIIS
;
A
#
# COMPACT_ATOMS: atom_id res chain seq x y z
N MET A 1 17.69 -10.41 -17.08
CA MET A 1 17.03 -9.13 -17.45
C MET A 1 15.67 -8.99 -16.78
N GLU A 2 14.91 -10.09 -16.61
CA GLU A 2 13.56 -10.11 -16.03
C GLU A 2 13.44 -9.42 -14.65
N TYR A 3 14.37 -9.63 -13.73
CA TYR A 3 14.31 -9.02 -12.39
C TYR A 3 14.43 -7.48 -12.43
N LYS A 4 15.34 -6.95 -13.26
CA LYS A 4 15.53 -5.49 -13.43
C LYS A 4 14.34 -4.86 -14.14
N ALA A 5 13.78 -5.55 -15.14
CA ALA A 5 12.60 -5.10 -15.87
C ALA A 5 11.34 -5.10 -14.98
N ASN A 6 11.13 -6.14 -14.17
CA ASN A 6 10.02 -6.21 -13.22
C ASN A 6 10.12 -5.14 -12.12
N PHE A 7 11.35 -4.86 -11.65
CA PHE A 7 11.59 -3.78 -10.70
C PHE A 7 11.26 -2.40 -11.29
N LEU A 8 11.82 -2.08 -12.46
CA LEU A 8 11.62 -0.78 -13.11
C LEU A 8 10.16 -0.61 -13.57
N GLY A 9 9.55 -1.68 -14.07
CA GLY A 9 8.16 -1.70 -14.50
C GLY A 9 7.19 -1.47 -13.36
N GLY A 10 7.40 -2.12 -12.19
CA GLY A 10 6.58 -1.86 -11.00
C GLY A 10 6.64 -0.41 -10.55
N LEU A 11 7.84 0.17 -10.46
CA LEU A 11 8.02 1.58 -10.08
C LEU A 11 7.36 2.53 -11.11
N PHE A 12 7.49 2.23 -12.40
CA PHE A 12 6.85 3.03 -13.45
C PHE A 12 5.32 3.01 -13.37
N VAL A 13 4.74 1.84 -13.09
CA VAL A 13 3.29 1.70 -12.88
C VAL A 13 2.84 2.50 -11.67
N ASP A 14 3.56 2.42 -10.54
CA ASP A 14 3.28 3.20 -9.33
C ASP A 14 3.27 4.71 -9.63
N VAL A 15 4.29 5.21 -10.35
CA VAL A 15 4.39 6.64 -10.70
C VAL A 15 3.21 7.10 -11.55
N ILE A 16 2.83 6.31 -12.56
CA ILE A 16 1.65 6.62 -13.39
C ILE A 16 0.38 6.60 -12.53
N PHE A 17 0.20 5.57 -11.70
CA PHE A 17 -0.99 5.40 -10.89
C PHE A 17 -1.16 6.57 -9.90
N TYR A 18 -0.11 6.91 -9.15
CA TYR A 18 -0.12 8.04 -8.23
C TYR A 18 -0.29 9.37 -8.98
N GLY A 19 0.37 9.52 -10.13
CA GLY A 19 0.27 10.71 -10.97
C GLY A 19 -1.16 10.96 -11.46
N ILE A 20 -1.85 9.93 -11.93
CA ILE A 20 -3.25 10.02 -12.40
C ILE A 20 -4.16 10.42 -11.24
N GLN A 21 -4.04 9.75 -10.09
CA GLN A 21 -4.88 10.05 -8.93
C GLN A 21 -4.64 11.46 -8.39
N PHE A 22 -3.38 11.88 -8.32
CA PHE A 22 -3.03 13.24 -7.92
C PHE A 22 -3.56 14.28 -8.91
N PHE A 23 -3.42 14.03 -10.22
CA PHE A 23 -3.97 14.90 -11.26
C PHE A 23 -5.49 14.99 -11.16
N PHE A 24 -6.18 13.88 -10.95
CA PHE A 24 -7.63 13.84 -10.78
C PHE A 24 -8.11 14.76 -9.65
N PHE A 25 -7.53 14.64 -8.45
CA PHE A 25 -7.88 15.52 -7.34
C PHE A 25 -7.45 16.97 -7.59
N SER A 26 -6.31 17.20 -8.26
CA SER A 26 -5.90 18.55 -8.64
C SER A 26 -6.89 19.23 -9.59
N VAL A 27 -7.50 18.47 -10.52
CA VAL A 27 -8.54 18.99 -11.42
C VAL A 27 -9.79 19.36 -10.61
N ILE A 28 -10.22 18.53 -9.66
CA ILE A 28 -11.37 18.83 -8.80
C ILE A 28 -11.16 20.13 -8.02
N TYR A 29 -10.01 20.29 -7.38
CA TYR A 29 -9.67 21.50 -6.62
C TYR A 29 -9.42 22.74 -7.49
N SER A 30 -9.34 22.59 -8.81
CA SER A 30 -9.35 23.74 -9.73
C SER A 30 -10.74 24.34 -9.88
N TYR A 31 -11.80 23.59 -9.59
CA TYR A 31 -13.19 24.04 -9.69
C TYR A 31 -13.84 24.29 -8.32
N VAL A 32 -13.23 23.80 -7.23
CA VAL A 32 -13.78 23.86 -5.88
C VAL A 32 -12.68 24.22 -4.89
N GLU A 33 -12.94 25.19 -4.01
CA GLU A 33 -11.96 25.63 -3.00
C GLU A 33 -11.80 24.62 -1.86
N ALA A 34 -12.87 23.94 -1.46
CA ALA A 34 -12.86 22.91 -0.41
C ALA A 34 -13.93 21.83 -0.65
N LEU A 35 -13.59 20.58 -0.33
CA LEU A 35 -14.54 19.46 -0.32
C LEU A 35 -15.13 19.35 1.09
N GLY A 36 -16.18 20.13 1.35
CA GLY A 36 -16.77 20.23 2.69
C GLY A 36 -15.83 20.92 3.66
N VAL A 37 -15.33 20.19 4.66
CA VAL A 37 -14.35 20.70 5.64
C VAL A 37 -12.91 20.44 5.18
N PHE A 38 -12.71 19.63 4.13
CA PHE A 38 -11.37 19.23 3.69
C PHE A 38 -10.79 20.22 2.69
N SER A 39 -9.70 20.85 3.10
CA SER A 39 -8.87 21.67 2.23
C SER A 39 -8.09 20.80 1.24
N ARG A 40 -7.46 21.46 0.26
CA ARG A 40 -6.57 20.79 -0.70
C ARG A 40 -5.43 20.03 0.00
N GLU A 41 -4.86 20.59 1.07
CA GLU A 41 -3.75 19.99 1.82
C GLU A 41 -4.19 18.69 2.52
N ASP A 42 -5.38 18.69 3.11
CA ASP A 42 -5.94 17.51 3.80
C ASP A 42 -6.10 16.32 2.87
N VAL A 43 -6.61 16.58 1.66
CA VAL A 43 -6.83 15.51 0.67
C VAL A 43 -5.51 15.02 0.06
N ILE A 44 -4.51 15.89 -0.08
CA ILE A 44 -3.17 15.44 -0.50
C ILE A 44 -2.58 14.50 0.55
N ILE A 45 -2.66 14.84 1.84
CA ILE A 45 -2.19 13.97 2.92
C ILE A 45 -2.96 12.64 2.90
N PHE A 46 -4.28 12.69 2.75
CA PHE A 46 -5.11 11.49 2.63
C PHE A 46 -4.67 10.58 1.48
N LEU A 47 -4.43 11.15 0.28
CA LEU A 47 -3.97 10.39 -0.88
C LEU A 47 -2.61 9.73 -0.63
N ILE A 48 -1.66 10.46 -0.05
CA ILE A 48 -0.33 9.90 0.27
C ILE A 48 -0.48 8.71 1.22
N VAL A 49 -1.33 8.83 2.25
CA VAL A 49 -1.61 7.73 3.17
C VAL A 49 -2.25 6.55 2.45
N THR A 50 -3.23 6.78 1.57
CA THR A 50 -3.86 5.72 0.77
C THR A 50 -2.85 4.98 -0.10
N PHE A 51 -1.99 5.71 -0.82
CA PHE A 51 -0.93 5.10 -1.64
C PHE A 51 0.09 4.34 -0.81
N LEU A 52 0.40 4.85 0.39
CA LEU A 52 1.32 4.19 1.29
C LEU A 52 0.73 2.86 1.80
N VAL A 53 -0.54 2.84 2.19
CA VAL A 53 -1.25 1.60 2.57
C VAL A 53 -1.26 0.60 1.41
N ASP A 54 -1.57 1.04 0.20
CA ASP A 54 -1.57 0.20 -1.01
C ASP A 54 -0.17 -0.35 -1.32
N THR A 55 0.87 0.46 -1.21
CA THR A 55 2.25 0.02 -1.42
C THR A 55 2.70 -0.97 -0.34
N PHE A 56 2.34 -0.74 0.93
CA PHE A 56 2.60 -1.69 2.02
C PHE A 56 1.90 -3.02 1.78
N TYR A 57 0.66 -2.98 1.29
CA TYR A 57 -0.08 -4.17 0.90
C TYR A 57 0.60 -4.91 -0.25
N MET A 58 0.99 -4.20 -1.31
CA MET A 58 1.71 -4.77 -2.45
C MET A 58 3.07 -5.36 -2.07
N PHE A 59 3.77 -4.73 -1.12
CA PHE A 59 5.07 -5.19 -0.66
C PHE A 59 5.00 -6.59 -0.03
N PHE A 60 4.07 -6.80 0.90
CA PHE A 60 3.95 -8.06 1.65
C PHE A 60 3.08 -9.12 0.96
N PHE A 61 1.93 -8.74 0.39
CA PHE A 61 0.85 -9.69 0.10
C PHE A 61 0.59 -9.92 -1.39
N ALA A 62 0.83 -8.94 -2.27
CA ALA A 62 0.47 -9.06 -3.69
C ALA A 62 1.18 -10.19 -4.44
N GLY A 63 2.37 -10.60 -4.01
CA GLY A 63 3.07 -11.75 -4.60
C GLY A 63 2.46 -13.11 -4.24
N ASN A 64 1.69 -13.15 -3.15
CA ASN A 64 1.34 -14.36 -2.43
C ASN A 64 -0.16 -14.65 -2.53
N VAL A 65 -0.99 -13.75 -2.00
CA VAL A 65 -2.44 -13.93 -1.87
C VAL A 65 -3.09 -14.05 -3.25
N PHE A 66 -2.71 -13.22 -4.21
CA PHE A 66 -3.21 -13.30 -5.59
C PHE A 66 -2.88 -14.62 -6.32
N ASN A 67 -1.82 -15.31 -5.91
CA ASN A 67 -1.44 -16.60 -6.51
C ASN A 67 -2.00 -17.81 -5.74
N LEU A 68 -2.64 -17.59 -4.58
CA LEU A 68 -3.16 -18.64 -3.72
C LEU A 68 -4.21 -19.48 -4.44
N ASN A 69 -5.17 -18.82 -5.11
CA ASN A 69 -6.18 -19.48 -5.93
C ASN A 69 -5.55 -20.40 -7.00
N ARG A 70 -4.49 -19.91 -7.66
CA ARG A 70 -3.77 -20.68 -8.68
C ARG A 70 -3.08 -21.92 -8.10
N TRP A 71 -2.52 -21.83 -6.89
CA TRP A 71 -1.91 -22.98 -6.21
C TRP A 71 -2.95 -24.01 -5.78
N MET A 72 -4.15 -23.55 -5.38
CA MET A 72 -5.27 -24.43 -5.07
C MET A 72 -5.74 -25.21 -6.31
N VAL A 73 -5.95 -24.53 -7.43
CA VAL A 73 -6.39 -25.17 -8.69
C VAL A 73 -5.35 -26.16 -9.24
N ARG A 74 -4.05 -25.86 -9.09
CA ARG A 74 -2.97 -26.75 -9.57
C ARG A 74 -2.64 -27.91 -8.64
N GLY A 75 -3.15 -27.91 -7.40
CA GLY A 75 -2.75 -28.88 -6.37
C GLY A 75 -1.36 -28.63 -5.77
N ASP A 76 -0.72 -27.50 -6.10
CA ASP A 76 0.58 -27.13 -5.52
C ASP A 76 0.45 -26.78 -4.02
N LEU A 77 -0.77 -26.41 -3.57
CA LEU A 77 -1.06 -26.04 -2.19
C LEU A 77 -0.73 -27.15 -1.18
N ASP A 78 -0.98 -28.41 -1.55
CA ASP A 78 -0.77 -29.58 -0.68
C ASP A 78 0.70 -29.72 -0.27
N PHE A 79 1.63 -29.40 -1.17
CA PHE A 79 3.07 -29.41 -0.87
C PHE A 79 3.47 -28.35 0.16
N PHE A 80 2.71 -27.26 0.29
CA PHE A 80 2.94 -26.25 1.32
C PHE A 80 2.41 -26.71 2.68
N LEU A 81 1.27 -27.40 2.70
CA LEU A 81 0.64 -27.91 3.93
C LEU A 81 1.44 -29.04 4.59
N LEU A 82 2.20 -29.80 3.80
CA LEU A 82 3.02 -30.91 4.31
C LEU A 82 4.34 -30.47 4.97
N LYS A 83 4.73 -29.19 4.85
CA LYS A 83 5.96 -28.70 5.48
C LYS A 83 5.72 -28.45 6.97
N PRO A 84 6.72 -28.74 7.85
CA PRO A 84 6.60 -28.54 9.29
C PRO A 84 6.77 -27.06 9.68
N VAL A 85 6.02 -26.17 9.02
CA VAL A 85 5.99 -24.72 9.25
C VAL A 85 4.53 -24.27 9.16
N HIS A 86 4.15 -23.22 9.88
CA HIS A 86 2.80 -22.65 9.79
C HIS A 86 2.42 -22.34 8.33
N SER A 87 1.40 -23.04 7.82
CA SER A 87 0.97 -22.94 6.42
C SER A 87 0.59 -21.53 6.02
N GLN A 88 -0.03 -20.77 6.93
CA GLN A 88 -0.44 -19.39 6.70
C GLN A 88 0.77 -18.45 6.54
N PHE A 89 1.84 -18.65 7.32
CA PHE A 89 3.06 -17.88 7.17
C PHE A 89 3.71 -18.14 5.82
N MET A 90 3.77 -19.42 5.44
CA MET A 90 4.38 -19.84 4.18
C MET A 90 3.56 -19.43 2.95
N ALA A 91 2.23 -19.37 3.07
CA ALA A 91 1.38 -18.88 2.01
C ALA A 91 1.54 -17.38 1.81
N SER A 92 1.63 -16.59 2.89
CA SER A 92 1.47 -15.12 2.82
C SER A 92 2.76 -14.31 2.75
N PHE A 93 3.92 -14.84 3.20
CA PHE A 93 5.19 -14.09 3.27
C PHE A 93 6.28 -14.60 2.32
N ARG A 94 5.93 -15.46 1.36
CA ARG A 94 6.91 -16.17 0.52
C ARG A 94 7.59 -15.27 -0.52
N TYR A 95 6.81 -14.44 -1.19
CA TYR A 95 7.27 -13.54 -2.24
C TYR A 95 7.08 -12.09 -1.84
N VAL A 96 8.17 -11.35 -1.77
CA VAL A 96 8.17 -9.92 -1.43
C VAL A 96 8.53 -9.12 -2.66
N LYS A 97 7.73 -8.08 -2.97
CA LYS A 97 7.95 -7.22 -4.14
C LYS A 97 8.99 -6.14 -3.81
N SER A 98 10.24 -6.36 -4.20
CA SER A 98 11.37 -5.49 -3.83
C SER A 98 11.26 -4.03 -4.32
N TYR A 99 10.50 -3.75 -5.39
CA TYR A 99 10.32 -2.38 -5.87
C TYR A 99 9.48 -1.52 -4.90
N ALA A 100 8.54 -2.13 -4.20
CA ALA A 100 7.64 -1.43 -3.29
C ALA A 100 8.39 -0.80 -2.08
N ILE A 101 9.59 -1.29 -1.74
CA ILE A 101 10.44 -0.66 -0.71
C ILE A 101 10.82 0.77 -1.11
N VAL A 102 11.18 0.97 -2.38
CA VAL A 102 11.55 2.29 -2.89
C VAL A 102 10.33 3.21 -2.90
N SER A 103 9.18 2.71 -3.35
CA SER A 103 7.91 3.45 -3.33
C SER A 103 7.50 3.84 -1.90
N ILE A 104 7.63 2.95 -0.90
CA ILE A 104 7.39 3.26 0.53
C ILE A 104 8.33 4.37 1.00
N GLY A 105 9.61 4.30 0.66
CA GLY A 105 10.61 5.33 1.00
C GLY A 105 10.24 6.71 0.43
N ILE A 106 9.83 6.77 -0.84
CA ILE A 106 9.42 8.02 -1.49
C ILE A 106 8.13 8.57 -0.86
N LEU A 107 7.11 7.72 -0.66
CA LEU A 107 5.81 8.14 -0.11
C LEU A 107 5.93 8.59 1.36
N SER A 108 6.73 7.90 2.17
CA SER A 108 6.99 8.30 3.56
C SER A 108 7.74 9.62 3.64
N ALA A 109 8.75 9.85 2.79
CA ALA A 109 9.44 11.14 2.71
C ALA A 109 8.47 12.27 2.29
N TRP A 110 7.60 11.99 1.33
CA TRP A 110 6.58 12.96 0.90
C TRP A 110 5.57 13.27 2.00
N LEU A 111 5.10 12.26 2.73
CA LEU A 111 4.20 12.42 3.88
C LEU A 111 4.83 13.30 4.97
N ILE A 112 6.10 13.06 5.32
CA ILE A 112 6.83 13.85 6.31
C ILE A 112 6.92 15.32 5.86
N SER A 113 7.24 15.56 4.59
CA SER A 113 7.30 16.93 4.04
C SER A 113 5.96 17.67 4.13
N GLN A 114 4.84 16.99 3.90
CA GLN A 114 3.50 17.59 4.03
C GLN A 114 3.16 17.88 5.49
N ILE A 115 3.47 16.96 6.41
CA ILE A 115 3.24 17.14 7.85
C ILE A 115 4.03 18.34 8.39
N LEU A 116 5.27 18.54 7.94
CA LEU A 116 6.11 19.68 8.38
C LEU A 116 5.60 21.04 7.88
N THR A 117 4.89 21.06 6.76
CA THR A 117 4.34 22.29 6.16
C THR A 117 2.94 22.59 6.71
N TYR A 118 2.29 21.59 7.30
CA TYR A 118 0.92 21.71 7.79
C TYR A 118 0.84 22.68 8.97
N SER A 119 -0.11 23.61 8.89
CA SER A 119 -0.19 24.76 9.82
C SER A 119 -0.64 24.40 11.24
N SER A 120 -1.26 23.23 11.44
CA SER A 120 -1.79 22.81 12.75
C SER A 120 -0.85 21.84 13.46
N PRO A 121 -0.57 22.03 14.76
CA PRO A 121 0.31 21.15 15.50
C PRO A 121 -0.32 19.75 15.64
N ILE A 122 0.34 18.74 15.09
CA ILE A 122 -0.06 17.34 15.25
C ILE A 122 0.53 16.83 16.57
N GLY A 123 -0.33 16.46 17.51
CA GLY A 123 0.10 15.86 18.77
C GLY A 123 0.73 14.47 18.57
N ALA A 124 1.73 14.14 19.40
CA ALA A 124 2.41 12.84 19.36
C ALA A 124 1.43 11.64 19.53
N VAL A 125 0.35 11.83 20.29
CA VAL A 125 -0.71 10.83 20.47
C VAL A 125 -1.40 10.49 19.14
N ASN A 126 -1.66 11.49 18.30
CA ASN A 126 -2.33 11.29 17.01
C ASN A 126 -1.43 10.54 16.03
N ILE A 127 -0.11 10.79 16.07
CA ILE A 127 0.86 10.05 15.25
C ILE A 127 0.89 8.58 15.67
N PHE A 128 0.91 8.31 16.99
CA PHE A 128 0.89 6.94 17.49
C PHE A 128 -0.42 6.22 17.15
N ALA A 129 -1.57 6.88 17.33
CA ALA A 129 -2.86 6.35 16.93
C ALA A 129 -2.93 6.08 15.42
N PHE A 130 -2.36 6.96 14.61
CA PHE A 130 -2.25 6.79 13.16
C PHE A 130 -1.45 5.53 12.80
N ILE A 131 -0.26 5.34 13.38
CA ILE A 131 0.57 4.15 13.13
C ILE A 131 -0.18 2.86 13.48
N ILE A 132 -0.87 2.83 14.63
CA ILE A 132 -1.69 1.68 15.02
C ILE A 132 -2.81 1.46 14.00
N SER A 133 -3.53 2.52 13.62
CA SER A 133 -4.63 2.43 12.66
C SER A 133 -4.17 1.92 11.29
N LEU A 134 -2.96 2.30 10.86
CA LEU A 134 -2.36 1.87 9.61
C LEU A 134 -2.04 0.38 9.64
N ILE A 135 -1.39 -0.08 10.71
CA ILE A 135 -1.08 -1.50 10.89
C ILE A 135 -2.38 -2.33 10.94
N MET A 136 -3.36 -1.90 11.73
CA MET A 136 -4.65 -2.58 11.82
C MET A 136 -5.37 -2.61 10.47
N GLY A 137 -5.37 -1.49 9.74
CA GLY A 137 -5.95 -1.41 8.40
C GLY A 137 -5.31 -2.38 7.41
N THR A 138 -3.98 -2.49 7.39
CA THR A 138 -3.28 -3.44 6.52
C THR A 138 -3.58 -4.90 6.88
N ILE A 139 -3.72 -5.22 8.18
CA ILE A 139 -4.09 -6.57 8.64
C ILE A 139 -5.53 -6.92 8.22
N LEU A 140 -6.46 -5.97 8.37
CA LEU A 140 -7.85 -6.16 7.95
C LEU A 140 -7.95 -6.37 6.44
N LEU A 141 -7.24 -5.56 5.65
CA LEU A 141 -7.21 -5.70 4.19
C LEU A 141 -6.68 -7.08 3.77
N TYR A 142 -5.59 -7.53 4.41
CA TYR A 142 -5.08 -8.88 4.21
C TYR A 142 -6.11 -9.96 4.57
N GLY A 143 -6.80 -9.82 5.70
CA GLY A 143 -7.83 -10.78 6.13
C GLY A 143 -8.96 -10.88 5.11
N VAL A 144 -9.41 -9.76 4.55
CA VAL A 144 -10.45 -9.73 3.51
C VAL A 144 -9.95 -10.39 2.22
N ASP A 145 -8.76 -10.03 1.74
CA ASP A 145 -8.25 -10.58 0.47
C ASP A 145 -7.96 -12.09 0.56
N PHE A 146 -7.51 -12.56 1.74
CA PHE A 146 -7.32 -13.98 2.00
C PHE A 146 -8.63 -14.79 1.99
N ILE A 147 -9.76 -14.19 2.40
CA ILE A 147 -11.07 -14.85 2.34
C ILE A 147 -11.61 -14.91 0.90
N ILE A 148 -11.32 -13.87 0.11
CA ILE A 148 -11.82 -13.76 -1.26
C ILE A 148 -11.03 -14.67 -2.24
N SER A 149 -9.73 -14.85 -2.01
CA SER A 149 -8.80 -15.55 -2.91
C SER A 149 -8.89 -17.08 -2.81
#